data_AF-A0A7D8YUD4-F1
#
_entry.id   AF-A0A7D8YUD4-F1
#
_cell.length_a   1.000
_cell.length_b   1.000
_cell.length_c   1.000
_cell.angle_alpha   90.00
_cell.angle_beta   90.00
_cell.angle_gamma   90.00
#
_symmetry.space_group_name_H-M   'P 1'
#
loop_
_entity.id
_entity.type
_entity.pdbx_description
1 polymer ?
#
loop_
_entity_poly.entity_id
_entity_poly.type
_entity_poly.pdbx_seq_one_letter_code
_entity_poly.pdbx_strand_id
1 'polypeptide(L)'
;MSIPPFEQPLPPYNASDPSASFLSTSCLELLMIEIVPMAWRVVGDVNGGRNGGEGGGGGGEGEGGSLVGDGGIGGNGEEEEERDAVFYRLEGLGYRVGQGLVE
;
A
#
# COMPACT_ATOMS: atom_id res chain seq x y z
N MET A 1 17.49 -19.94 -37.51
CA MET A 1 17.59 -18.62 -36.86
C MET A 1 17.76 -18.87 -35.38
N SER A 2 18.99 -18.81 -34.88
CA SER A 2 19.29 -18.98 -33.45
C SER A 2 19.15 -17.62 -32.79
N ILE A 3 18.25 -17.50 -31.83
CA ILE A 3 18.10 -16.31 -30.98
C ILE A 3 19.43 -16.16 -30.23
N PRO A 4 20.08 -14.98 -30.22
CA PRO A 4 21.27 -14.80 -29.39
C PRO A 4 20.87 -14.99 -27.92
N PRO A 5 21.66 -15.72 -27.11
CA PRO A 5 21.42 -15.79 -25.68
C PRO A 5 21.42 -14.36 -25.13
N PHE A 6 20.54 -14.10 -24.17
CA PHE A 6 20.52 -12.84 -23.43
C PHE A 6 21.93 -12.58 -22.88
N GLU A 7 22.63 -11.64 -23.51
CA GLU A 7 23.98 -11.26 -23.16
C GLU A 7 23.86 -10.44 -21.88
N GLN A 8 23.97 -11.11 -20.74
CA GLN A 8 24.08 -10.44 -19.45
C GLN A 8 25.25 -9.45 -19.59
N PRO A 9 25.02 -8.13 -19.43
CA PRO A 9 26.11 -7.18 -19.48
C PRO A 9 27.14 -7.61 -18.45
N LEU A 10 28.37 -7.86 -18.91
CA LEU A 10 29.51 -8.19 -18.05
C LEU A 10 29.57 -7.13 -16.95
N PRO A 11 29.28 -7.49 -15.68
CA PRO A 11 29.09 -6.51 -14.65
C PRO A 11 30.46 -5.90 -14.29
N PRO A 12 30.56 -4.57 -14.07
CA PRO A 12 31.63 -4.04 -13.23
C PRO A 12 31.44 -4.41 -11.74
N TYR A 13 30.32 -5.04 -11.38
CA TYR A 13 29.97 -5.39 -10.01
C TYR A 13 30.36 -6.85 -9.70
N ASN A 14 31.50 -7.00 -9.03
CA ASN A 14 31.97 -8.27 -8.51
C ASN A 14 31.28 -8.55 -7.17
N ALA A 15 30.86 -9.79 -6.90
CA ALA A 15 30.38 -10.22 -5.57
C ALA A 15 31.37 -10.00 -4.41
N SER A 16 32.63 -9.69 -4.75
CA SER A 16 33.70 -9.33 -3.81
C SER A 16 33.68 -7.84 -3.42
N ASP A 17 32.88 -7.00 -4.09
CA ASP A 17 32.75 -5.57 -3.77
C ASP A 17 31.82 -5.38 -2.55
N PRO A 18 32.34 -4.93 -1.39
CA PRO A 18 31.53 -4.71 -0.18
C PRO A 18 30.47 -3.62 -0.34
N SER A 19 30.56 -2.78 -1.38
CA SER A 19 29.58 -1.73 -1.68
C SER A 19 28.48 -2.19 -2.65
N ALA A 20 28.63 -3.36 -3.28
CA ALA A 20 27.63 -3.93 -4.17
C ALA A 20 26.57 -4.70 -3.37
N SER A 21 25.33 -4.21 -3.41
CA SER A 21 24.19 -4.87 -2.77
C SER A 21 23.53 -5.85 -3.73
N PHE A 22 23.77 -7.14 -3.53
CA PHE A 22 23.11 -8.20 -4.31
C PHE A 22 21.83 -8.67 -3.59
N LEU A 23 20.70 -8.54 -4.26
CA LEU A 23 19.42 -9.07 -3.79
C LEU A 23 18.98 -10.21 -4.71
N SER A 24 18.51 -11.32 -4.12
CA SER A 24 17.86 -12.38 -4.88
C SER A 24 16.54 -11.88 -5.44
N THR A 25 16.20 -12.27 -6.67
CA THR A 25 14.88 -11.96 -7.26
C THR A 25 13.74 -12.51 -6.41
N SER A 26 13.96 -13.63 -5.71
CA SER A 26 12.99 -14.19 -4.76
C SER A 26 12.71 -13.26 -3.58
N CYS A 27 13.63 -12.38 -3.18
CA CYS A 27 13.38 -11.39 -2.14
C CYS A 27 12.32 -10.37 -2.59
N LEU A 28 12.35 -9.96 -3.86
CA LEU A 28 11.35 -9.08 -4.43
C LEU A 28 10.00 -9.78 -4.61
N GLU A 29 9.98 -11.06 -5.00
CA GLU A 29 8.74 -11.85 -5.06
C GLU A 29 8.08 -11.96 -3.68
N LEU A 30 8.85 -12.23 -2.62
CA LEU A 30 8.36 -12.28 -1.24
C LEU A 30 7.82 -10.93 -0.75
N LEU A 31 8.41 -9.82 -1.19
CA LEU A 31 7.90 -8.49 -0.88
C LEU A 31 6.60 -8.21 -1.64
N MET A 32 6.50 -8.57 -2.92
CA MET A 32 5.29 -8.33 -3.72
C MET A 32 4.09 -9.14 -3.25
N ILE A 33 4.29 -10.36 -2.74
CA ILE A 33 3.18 -11.16 -2.18
C ILE A 33 2.66 -10.60 -0.87
N GLU A 34 3.49 -9.89 -0.09
CA GLU A 34 3.14 -9.46 1.26
C GLU A 34 2.80 -7.97 1.33
N ILE A 35 3.27 -7.15 0.39
CA ILE A 35 3.05 -5.70 0.42
C ILE A 35 1.58 -5.32 0.29
N VAL A 36 0.80 -6.08 -0.49
CA VAL A 36 -0.65 -5.84 -0.67
C VAL A 36 -1.43 -6.26 0.59
N PRO A 37 -1.30 -7.50 1.13
CA PRO A 37 -1.94 -7.86 2.39
C PRO A 37 -1.50 -7.00 3.58
N MET A 38 -0.26 -6.54 3.63
CA MET A 38 0.22 -5.66 4.68
C MET A 38 -0.34 -4.24 4.57
N ALA A 39 -0.42 -3.68 3.36
CA ALA A 39 -1.03 -2.36 3.16
C ALA A 39 -2.48 -2.35 3.64
N TRP A 40 -3.23 -3.41 3.35
CA TRP A 40 -4.58 -3.62 3.87
C TRP A 40 -4.64 -3.66 5.39
N ARG A 41 -3.78 -4.45 6.04
CA ARG A 41 -3.72 -4.51 7.51
C ARG A 41 -3.37 -3.16 8.14
N VAL A 42 -2.37 -2.47 7.60
CA VAL A 42 -1.95 -1.16 8.11
C VAL A 42 -3.06 -0.11 7.97
N VAL A 43 -3.79 -0.10 6.86
CA VAL A 43 -4.94 0.80 6.69
C VAL A 43 -6.05 0.45 7.68
N GLY A 44 -6.36 -0.84 7.86
CA GLY A 44 -7.33 -1.31 8.85
C GLY A 44 -6.95 -0.96 10.30
N ASP A 45 -5.68 -1.13 10.67
CA ASP A 45 -5.18 -0.76 12.01
C ASP A 45 -5.23 0.75 12.25
N VAL A 46 -4.94 1.54 11.21
CA VAL A 46 -5.02 3.01 11.26
C VAL A 46 -6.47 3.48 11.36
N ASN A 47 -7.40 2.83 10.65
CA ASN A 47 -8.82 3.18 10.69
C ASN A 47 -9.47 2.74 12.02
N GLY A 48 -9.18 1.51 12.47
CA GLY A 48 -9.62 0.97 13.76
C GLY A 48 -9.02 1.71 14.96
N GLY A 49 -7.78 2.18 14.86
CA GLY A 49 -7.14 3.02 15.88
C GLY A 49 -7.69 4.44 15.94
N ARG A 50 -8.11 5.02 14.81
CA ARG A 50 -8.76 6.34 14.73
C ARG A 50 -10.17 6.34 15.32
N ASN A 51 -10.85 5.20 15.34
CA ASN A 51 -12.15 5.05 16.00
C ASN A 51 -12.04 5.00 17.54
N GLY A 52 -10.82 4.82 18.09
CA GLY A 52 -10.55 4.72 19.53
C GLY A 52 -10.21 6.05 20.24
N GLY A 53 -10.11 7.16 19.53
CA GLY A 53 -9.83 8.45 20.17
C GLY A 53 -9.65 9.60 19.19
N GLU A 54 -10.71 10.38 19.00
CA GLU A 54 -10.67 11.85 19.13
C GLU A 54 -12.09 12.40 18.96
N GLY A 55 -12.66 12.85 20.08
CA GLY A 55 -13.74 13.82 20.06
C GLY A 55 -13.17 15.17 19.61
N GLY A 56 -13.76 15.73 18.57
CA GLY A 56 -13.52 17.09 18.10
C GLY A 56 -14.83 17.66 17.57
N GLY A 57 -15.54 18.39 18.42
CA GLY A 57 -16.85 18.95 18.12
C GLY A 57 -16.81 20.09 17.10
N GLY A 58 -17.84 20.13 16.27
CA GLY A 58 -18.29 21.30 15.52
C GLY A 58 -19.81 21.29 15.50
N GLY A 59 -20.42 22.13 16.33
CA GLY A 59 -21.86 22.20 16.53
C GLY A 59 -22.60 22.74 15.30
N GLY A 60 -23.80 22.17 15.08
CA GLY A 60 -24.83 22.70 14.20
C GLY A 60 -26.16 22.08 14.63
N GLU A 61 -26.95 22.85 15.39
CA GLU A 61 -28.28 22.48 15.84
C GLU A 61 -29.24 22.38 14.64
N GLY A 62 -29.94 21.25 14.54
CA GLY A 62 -30.97 21.01 13.54
C GLY A 62 -31.91 19.92 14.04
N GLU A 63 -32.98 20.35 14.73
CA GLU A 63 -34.10 19.50 15.12
C GLU A 63 -34.80 18.88 13.90
N GLY A 64 -35.10 17.58 14.00
CA GLY A 64 -36.22 16.97 13.30
C GLY A 64 -35.93 15.63 12.63
N GLY A 65 -36.37 14.54 13.25
CA GLY A 65 -36.83 13.37 12.48
C GLY A 65 -36.40 12.00 12.98
N SER A 66 -37.30 11.40 13.78
CA SER A 66 -37.71 9.99 13.71
C SER A 66 -36.65 8.88 13.61
N LEU A 67 -36.38 8.31 14.78
CA LEU A 67 -35.95 6.93 15.01
C LEU A 67 -36.84 5.89 14.30
N VAL A 68 -36.44 5.45 13.10
CA VAL A 68 -36.71 4.10 12.58
C VAL A 68 -35.54 3.66 11.70
N GLY A 69 -34.73 2.74 12.22
CA GLY A 69 -33.95 1.79 11.41
C GLY A 69 -32.69 2.33 10.74
N ASP A 70 -31.66 2.68 11.51
CA ASP A 70 -30.29 2.58 11.01
C ASP A 70 -29.84 1.10 11.09
N GLY A 71 -30.48 0.28 10.26
CA GLY A 71 -29.86 -0.93 9.73
C GLY A 71 -29.07 -0.50 8.52
N GLY A 72 -28.04 0.32 8.75
CA GLY A 72 -27.21 0.87 7.71
C GLY A 72 -26.60 -0.26 6.89
N ILE A 73 -26.94 -0.28 5.61
CA ILE A 73 -26.14 -0.87 4.54
C ILE A 73 -24.85 -0.02 4.47
N GLY A 74 -24.03 -0.08 5.52
CA GLY A 74 -22.83 0.75 5.72
C GLY A 74 -21.54 0.03 5.33
N GLY A 75 -21.61 -1.26 5.06
CA GLY A 75 -20.41 -2.06 4.76
C GLY A 75 -19.78 -1.81 3.39
N ASN A 76 -20.41 -1.09 2.47
CA ASN A 76 -19.87 -0.92 1.12
C ASN A 76 -19.02 0.34 0.96
N GLY A 77 -19.45 1.46 1.55
CA GLY A 77 -18.72 2.74 1.45
C GLY A 77 -17.46 2.78 2.31
N GLU A 78 -17.49 2.22 3.51
CA GLU A 78 -16.32 2.14 4.39
C GLU A 78 -15.24 1.22 3.80
N GLU A 79 -15.64 0.07 3.25
CA GLU A 79 -14.72 -0.85 2.57
C GLU A 79 -14.13 -0.21 1.29
N GLU A 80 -14.92 0.57 0.56
CA GLU A 80 -14.46 1.32 -0.61
C GLU A 80 -13.45 2.41 -0.23
N GLU A 81 -13.70 3.16 0.84
CA GLU A 81 -12.75 4.14 1.37
C GLU A 81 -11.44 3.47 1.84
N GLU A 82 -11.53 2.31 2.49
CA GLU A 82 -10.35 1.53 2.87
C GLU A 82 -9.57 1.05 1.66
N ARG A 83 -10.26 0.58 0.60
CA ARG A 83 -9.62 0.20 -0.68
C ARG A 83 -8.86 1.37 -1.27
N ASP A 84 -9.48 2.53 -1.36
CA ASP A 84 -8.87 3.73 -1.92
C ASP A 84 -7.63 4.16 -1.12
N ALA A 85 -7.70 4.10 0.22
CA ALA A 85 -6.55 4.38 1.07
C ALA A 85 -5.39 3.39 0.87
N VAL A 86 -5.69 2.10 0.61
CA VAL A 86 -4.68 1.09 0.26
C VAL A 86 -4.07 1.40 -1.11
N PHE A 87 -4.89 1.68 -2.12
CA PHE A 87 -4.43 2.02 -3.46
C PHE A 87 -3.51 3.24 -3.46
N TYR A 88 -3.89 4.32 -2.77
CA TYR A 88 -3.08 5.53 -2.65
C TYR A 88 -1.69 5.25 -2.05
N ARG A 89 -1.61 4.39 -1.03
CA ARG A 89 -0.33 4.00 -0.41
C ARG A 89 0.53 3.16 -1.34
N LEU A 90 -0.06 2.18 -2.01
CA LEU A 90 0.65 1.30 -2.95
C LEU A 90 1.15 2.08 -4.17
N GLU A 91 0.35 2.99 -4.72
CA GLU A 91 0.74 3.88 -5.81
C GLU A 91 1.91 4.77 -5.41
N GLY A 92 1.84 5.43 -4.25
CA GLY A 92 2.92 6.28 -3.75
C GLY A 92 4.23 5.51 -3.49
N LEU A 93 4.14 4.25 -3.06
CA LEU A 93 5.31 3.37 -2.93
C LEU A 93 5.90 3.02 -4.29
N GLY A 94 5.07 2.61 -5.25
CA GLY A 94 5.50 2.29 -6.61
C GLY A 94 6.15 3.49 -7.31
N TYR A 95 5.59 4.69 -7.15
CA TYR A 95 6.17 5.92 -7.68
C TYR A 95 7.57 6.19 -7.13
N ARG A 96 7.76 6.13 -5.80
CA ARG A 96 9.07 6.36 -5.17
C ARG A 96 10.10 5.31 -5.56
N VAL A 97 9.71 4.04 -5.63
CA VAL A 97 10.59 2.96 -6.08
C VAL A 97 10.97 3.17 -7.55
N GLY A 98 10.02 3.52 -8.41
CA GLY A 98 10.27 3.79 -9.82
C GLY A 98 11.23 4.95 -10.05
N GLN A 99 11.14 6.03 -9.25
CA GLN A 99 12.11 7.13 -9.28
C GLN A 99 13.51 6.65 -8.88
N GLY A 100 13.64 5.91 -7.77
CA GLY A 100 14.94 5.41 -7.31
C GLY A 100 15.57 4.31 -8.20
N LEU A 101 14.81 3.74 -9.14
CA LEU A 101 15.35 2.85 -10.18
C LEU A 101 15.86 3.60 -11.42
N VAL A 102 15.40 4.84 -11.62
CA VAL A 102 15.84 5.70 -12.74
C VAL A 102 17.13 6.45 -12.39
N GLU A 103 17.33 6.77 -11.10
CA GLU A 103 18.54 7.40 -10.55
C GLU A 103 19.74 6.42 -10.50
#